data_AF-A0A2T5EJJ7-F1
#
_entry.id   AF-A0A2T5EJJ7-F1
#
_cell.length_a   1.000
_cell.length_b   1.000
_cell.length_c   1.000
_cell.angle_alpha   90.00
_cell.angle_beta   90.00
_cell.angle_gamma   90.00
#
_symmetry.space_group_name_H-M   'P 1'
#
loop_
_entity.id
_entity.type
_entity.pdbx_description
1 polymer ?
#
loop_
_entity_poly.entity_id
_entity_poly.type
_entity_poly.pdbx_seq_one_letter_code
_entity_poly.pdbx_strand_id
1 'polypeptide(L)'
;MTQYQTIAVIVGLFAVLWLFRPKGNFSKTVYGEERDSIIQLCKDDPSIIEYVALLDTFDKDVVCEVKLKNKQPVRVDSGVKATSTWLQLKALKSYSELPEFLLNNE
;
A
#
# COMPACT_ATOMS: atom_id res chain seq x y z
N MET A 1 30.03 36.32 5.59
CA MET A 1 28.63 35.89 5.64
C MET A 1 28.14 36.04 7.07
N THR A 2 27.11 36.84 7.32
CA THR A 2 26.56 37.04 8.67
C THR A 2 25.67 35.85 9.05
N GLN A 3 25.58 35.50 10.33
CA GLN A 3 24.78 34.36 10.83
C GLN A 3 23.36 34.31 10.25
N TYR A 4 22.75 35.48 9.99
CA TYR A 4 21.42 35.60 9.40
C TYR A 4 21.31 35.01 7.98
N GLN A 5 22.36 35.13 7.16
CA GLN A 5 22.36 34.57 5.81
C GLN A 5 22.42 33.04 5.85
N THR A 6 23.18 32.48 6.79
CA THR A 6 23.27 31.03 6.97
C THR A 6 21.94 30.44 7.44
N ILE A 7 21.26 31.10 8.38
CA ILE A 7 19.93 30.68 8.86
C ILE A 7 18.90 30.74 7.74
N ALA A 8 18.89 31.81 6.94
CA ALA A 8 17.95 31.95 5.83
C ALA A 8 18.12 30.85 4.77
N VAL A 9 19.37 30.49 4.44
CA VAL A 9 19.66 29.39 3.49
C VAL A 9 19.19 28.06 4.07
N ILE A 10 19.46 27.77 5.35
CA ILE A 10 19.04 26.51 5.98
C ILE A 10 17.51 26.41 6.01
N VAL A 11 16.79 27.45 6.45
CA VAL A 11 15.32 27.45 6.50
C VAL A 11 14.72 27.30 5.10
N GLY A 12 15.29 27.97 4.10
CA GLY A 12 14.87 27.81 2.71
C GLY A 12 15.08 26.39 2.20
N LEU A 13 16.21 25.76 2.54
CA LEU A 13 16.53 24.38 2.15
C LEU A 13 15.58 23.38 2.81
N PHE A 14 15.23 23.59 4.08
CA PHE A 14 14.21 22.79 4.78
C PHE A 14 12.81 22.97 4.18
N ALA A 15 12.40 24.19 3.82
CA ALA A 15 11.11 24.45 3.19
C ALA A 15 10.99 23.78 1.81
N VAL A 16 12.07 23.84 1.01
CA VAL A 16 12.15 23.15 -0.28
C VAL A 16 12.11 21.63 -0.08
N LEU A 17 12.89 21.08 0.85
CA LEU A 17 12.84 19.65 1.18
C LEU A 17 11.47 19.20 1.72
N TRP A 18 10.70 20.10 2.35
CA TRP A 18 9.35 19.81 2.82
C TRP A 18 8.31 19.84 1.69
N LEU A 19 8.50 20.69 0.67
CA LEU A 19 7.67 20.69 -0.55
C LEU A 19 8.00 19.51 -1.48
N PHE A 20 9.28 19.12 -1.53
CA PHE A 20 9.75 17.95 -2.27
C PHE A 20 9.72 16.65 -1.46
N ARG A 21 9.23 16.69 -0.21
CA ARG A 21 8.97 15.46 0.52
C ARG A 21 7.97 14.66 -0.31
N PRO A 22 8.29 13.43 -0.74
CA PRO A 22 7.31 12.58 -1.35
C PRO A 22 6.20 12.43 -0.32
N LYS A 23 5.05 13.09 -0.57
CA LYS A 23 3.83 12.86 0.17
C LYS A 23 3.63 11.37 0.05
N GLY A 24 3.82 10.62 1.14
CA GLY A 24 3.79 9.16 1.14
C GLY A 24 2.61 8.74 0.28
N ASN A 25 2.91 8.07 -0.84
CA ASN A 25 1.96 7.92 -1.93
C ASN A 25 0.66 7.40 -1.32
N PHE A 26 -0.38 8.24 -1.34
CA PHE A 26 -1.73 7.77 -1.12
C PHE A 26 -2.05 6.94 -2.35
N SER A 27 -1.72 5.65 -2.28
CA SER A 27 -2.16 4.65 -3.25
C SER A 27 -3.66 4.81 -3.46
N LYS A 28 -4.08 4.79 -4.72
CA LYS A 28 -5.48 4.94 -5.10
C LYS A 28 -6.26 3.80 -4.43
N THR A 29 -7.34 4.14 -3.71
CA THR A 29 -8.29 3.13 -3.26
C THR A 29 -9.21 2.74 -4.41
N VAL A 30 -9.32 1.45 -4.66
CA VAL A 30 -10.18 0.88 -5.71
C VAL A 30 -11.40 0.22 -5.07
N TYR A 31 -12.54 0.24 -5.79
CA TYR A 31 -13.81 -0.26 -5.29
C TYR A 31 -14.55 -1.06 -6.38
N GLY A 32 -15.49 -1.92 -5.96
CA GLY A 32 -16.38 -2.66 -6.87
C GLY A 32 -15.62 -3.50 -7.90
N GLU A 33 -16.02 -3.38 -9.17
CA GLU A 33 -15.48 -4.20 -10.28
C GLU A 33 -13.97 -4.04 -10.48
N GLU A 34 -13.42 -2.84 -10.26
CA GLU A 34 -11.97 -2.60 -10.37
C GLU A 34 -11.21 -3.41 -9.32
N ARG A 35 -11.71 -3.39 -8.08
CA ARG A 35 -11.16 -4.17 -6.97
C ARG A 35 -11.23 -5.67 -7.27
N ASP A 36 -12.39 -6.16 -7.70
CA ASP A 36 -12.59 -7.59 -7.96
C ASP A 36 -11.73 -8.09 -9.11
N SER A 37 -11.56 -7.27 -10.16
CA SER A 37 -10.66 -7.57 -11.28
C SER A 37 -9.21 -7.70 -10.83
N ILE A 38 -8.74 -6.84 -9.92
CA ILE A 38 -7.37 -6.90 -9.40
C ILE A 38 -7.16 -8.17 -8.56
N ILE A 39 -8.12 -8.50 -7.70
CA ILE A 39 -8.06 -9.73 -6.88
C ILE A 39 -8.08 -10.97 -7.77
N GLN A 40 -8.92 -11.00 -8.80
CA GLN A 40 -8.99 -12.11 -9.74
C GLN A 40 -7.68 -12.26 -10.51
N LEU A 41 -7.12 -11.15 -11.00
CA LEU A 41 -5.84 -11.16 -11.71
C LEU A 41 -4.69 -11.71 -10.81
N CYS A 42 -4.71 -11.37 -9.52
CA CYS A 42 -3.76 -11.91 -8.54
C CYS A 42 -3.93 -13.41 -8.29
N LYS A 43 -5.15 -13.95 -8.41
CA LYS A 43 -5.43 -15.38 -8.29
C LYS A 43 -5.02 -16.15 -9.54
N ASP A 44 -5.29 -15.57 -10.72
CA ASP A 44 -5.00 -16.19 -12.01
C ASP A 44 -3.49 -16.25 -12.29
N ASP A 45 -2.75 -15.20 -11.93
CA ASP A 45 -1.29 -15.15 -12.03
C ASP A 45 -0.66 -14.50 -10.80
N PRO A 46 -0.34 -15.26 -9.74
CA PRO A 46 0.29 -14.73 -8.53
C PRO A 46 1.66 -14.08 -8.78
N SER A 47 2.33 -14.40 -9.90
CA SER A 47 3.67 -13.92 -10.20
C SER A 47 3.70 -12.42 -10.55
N ILE A 48 2.55 -11.83 -10.89
CA ILE A 48 2.43 -10.39 -11.16
C ILE A 48 2.52 -9.55 -9.88
N ILE A 49 2.32 -10.15 -8.71
CA ILE A 49 2.29 -9.46 -7.43
C ILE A 49 3.72 -9.09 -7.05
N GLU A 50 4.05 -7.80 -7.13
CA GLU A 50 5.34 -7.27 -6.69
C GLU A 50 5.40 -7.24 -5.16
N TYR A 51 4.39 -6.66 -4.52
CA TYR A 51 4.21 -6.74 -3.07
C TYR A 51 2.75 -6.64 -2.64
N VAL A 52 2.50 -7.08 -1.41
CA VAL A 52 1.25 -6.91 -0.67
C VAL A 52 1.62 -6.42 0.73
N ALA A 53 1.03 -5.32 1.16
CA ALA A 53 1.28 -4.70 2.46
C ALA A 53 -0.04 -4.45 3.20
N LEU A 54 0.03 -4.58 4.53
CA LEU A 54 -1.03 -4.15 5.43
C LEU A 54 -0.53 -2.86 6.08
N LEU A 55 -1.25 -1.76 5.88
CA LEU A 55 -0.83 -0.42 6.29
C LEU A 55 -1.87 0.20 7.20
N ASP A 56 -1.42 0.94 8.21
CA ASP A 56 -2.27 1.83 8.99
C ASP A 56 -2.30 3.21 8.32
N THR A 57 -3.50 3.74 8.09
CA THR A 57 -3.69 5.09 7.57
C THR A 57 -3.66 6.13 8.70
N PHE A 58 -3.53 7.41 8.34
CA PHE A 58 -3.57 8.52 9.30
C PHE A 58 -4.88 8.56 10.11
N ASP A 59 -5.98 8.07 9.54
CA ASP A 59 -7.29 7.98 10.17
C ASP A 59 -7.45 6.70 11.03
N LYS A 60 -6.35 5.95 11.23
CA LYS A 60 -6.29 4.67 11.94
C LYS A 60 -7.07 3.52 11.29
N ASP A 61 -7.45 3.68 10.02
CA ASP A 61 -7.97 2.56 9.24
C ASP A 61 -6.83 1.68 8.75
N VAL A 62 -6.98 0.37 8.93
CA VAL A 62 -6.11 -0.64 8.35
C VAL A 62 -6.49 -0.83 6.88
N VAL A 63 -5.53 -0.79 5.96
CA VAL A 63 -5.75 -0.99 4.51
C VAL A 63 -4.83 -2.06 3.94
N CYS A 64 -5.35 -2.82 2.99
CA CYS A 64 -4.58 -3.78 2.19
C CYS A 64 -4.12 -3.09 0.90
N GLU A 65 -2.82 -2.89 0.77
CA GLU A 65 -2.19 -2.34 -0.42
C GLU A 65 -1.54 -3.45 -1.24
N VAL A 66 -1.80 -3.44 -2.55
CA VAL A 66 -1.24 -4.36 -3.53
C VAL A 66 -0.51 -3.56 -4.58
N LYS A 67 0.71 -3.99 -4.92
CA LYS A 67 1.43 -3.52 -6.09
C LYS A 67 1.64 -4.67 -7.06
N LEU A 68 1.14 -4.47 -8.27
CA LEU A 68 1.45 -5.35 -9.41
C LEU A 68 2.70 -4.83 -10.13
N LYS A 69 3.45 -5.74 -10.77
CA LYS A 69 4.62 -5.39 -11.58
C LYS A 69 4.26 -4.31 -12.60
N ASN A 70 5.09 -3.27 -12.69
CA ASN A 70 4.93 -2.14 -13.62
C ASN A 70 3.64 -1.32 -13.43
N LYS A 71 2.97 -1.44 -12.26
CA LYS A 71 1.80 -0.64 -11.90
C LYS A 71 2.05 0.15 -10.62
N GLN A 72 1.25 1.20 -10.44
CA GLN A 72 1.22 1.92 -9.17
C GLN A 72 0.53 1.06 -8.10
N PRO A 73 0.92 1.19 -6.83
CA PRO A 73 0.23 0.51 -5.74
C PRO A 73 -1.19 1.02 -5.57
N VAL A 74 -2.09 0.11 -5.22
CA VAL A 74 -3.52 0.35 -5.05
C VAL A 74 -4.03 -0.28 -3.76
N ARG A 75 -5.00 0.36 -3.11
CA ARG A 75 -5.64 -0.16 -1.90
C ARG A 75 -6.90 -0.91 -2.29
N VAL A 76 -6.93 -2.21 -2.00
CA VAL A 76 -8.00 -3.12 -2.46
C VAL A 76 -9.04 -3.41 -1.39
N ASP A 77 -8.71 -3.24 -0.11
CA ASP A 77 -9.66 -3.42 1.01
C ASP A 77 -9.24 -2.55 2.21
N SER A 78 -10.20 -2.26 3.08
CA SER A 78 -9.99 -1.53 4.34
C SER A 78 -10.68 -2.20 5.53
N GLY A 79 -10.30 -1.81 6.74
CA GLY A 79 -10.84 -2.30 8.00
C GLY A 79 -10.62 -3.79 8.21
N VAL A 80 -11.64 -4.48 8.74
CA VAL A 80 -11.57 -5.93 9.05
C VAL A 80 -11.23 -6.78 7.82
N LYS A 81 -11.70 -6.37 6.63
CA LYS A 81 -11.46 -7.08 5.37
C LYS A 81 -10.03 -6.91 4.84
N ALA A 82 -9.33 -5.85 5.25
CA ALA A 82 -7.96 -5.62 4.82
C ALA A 82 -7.03 -6.77 5.23
N THR A 83 -7.16 -7.24 6.47
CA THR A 83 -6.31 -8.30 7.02
C THR A 83 -6.56 -9.64 6.33
N SER A 84 -7.82 -10.01 6.09
CA SER A 84 -8.14 -11.28 5.40
C SER A 84 -7.65 -11.26 3.95
N THR A 85 -7.92 -10.19 3.21
CA THR A 85 -7.43 -10.03 1.83
C THR A 85 -5.91 -10.01 1.77
N TRP A 86 -5.24 -9.32 2.71
CA TRP A 86 -3.78 -9.31 2.80
C TRP A 86 -3.20 -10.71 3.00
N LEU A 87 -3.75 -11.50 3.93
CA LEU A 87 -3.31 -12.87 4.18
C LEU A 87 -3.52 -13.76 2.94
N GLN A 88 -4.67 -13.65 2.27
CA GLN A 88 -4.95 -14.40 1.05
C GLN A 88 -3.95 -14.08 -0.06
N LEU A 89 -3.73 -12.80 -0.35
CA LEU A 89 -2.81 -12.36 -1.41
C LEU A 89 -1.35 -12.64 -1.05
N LYS A 90 -0.99 -12.55 0.23
CA LYS A 90 0.35 -12.89 0.71
C LYS A 90 0.62 -14.38 0.52
N ALA A 91 -0.33 -15.25 0.89
CA ALA A 91 -0.23 -16.68 0.69
C ALA A 91 -0.10 -17.05 -0.80
N LEU A 92 -0.91 -16.42 -1.65
CA LEU A 92 -0.82 -16.58 -3.11
C LEU A 92 0.57 -16.21 -3.64
N LYS A 93 1.11 -15.05 -3.22
CA LYS A 93 2.44 -14.60 -3.65
C LYS A 93 3.56 -15.56 -3.22
N SER A 94 3.48 -16.11 -2.00
CA SER A 94 4.50 -17.03 -1.49
C SER A 94 4.32 -18.49 -1.91
N TYR A 95 3.31 -18.81 -2.73
CA TYR A 95 2.90 -20.19 -3.03
C TYR A 95 2.75 -21.04 -1.76
N SER A 96 2.31 -20.41 -0.67
CA SER A 96 2.16 -21.05 0.63
C SER A 96 0.69 -21.34 0.90
N GLU A 97 0.43 -22.37 1.70
CA GLU A 97 -0.92 -22.69 2.13
C GLU A 97 -1.55 -21.51 2.88
N LEU A 98 -2.85 -21.32 2.66
CA LEU A 98 -3.64 -20.34 3.40
C LEU A 98 -3.72 -20.75 4.87
N PRO A 99 -3.58 -19.80 5.81
CA PRO A 99 -3.76 -20.10 7.22
C PRO A 99 -5.14 -20.74 7.48
N GLU A 100 -5.18 -21.85 8.24
CA GLU A 100 -6.41 -22.63 8.47
C GLU A 100 -7.59 -21.82 9.00
N PHE A 101 -7.34 -20.76 9.79
CA PHE A 101 -8.39 -19.89 10.30
C PHE A 101 -9.12 -19.09 9.22
N LEU A 102 -8.53 -18.94 8.03
CA LEU A 102 -9.20 -18.35 6.86
C LEU A 102 -9.93 -19.38 6.01
N LEU A 103 -9.54 -20.65 6.08
CA LEU A 103 -10.21 -21.74 5.36
C LEU A 103 -11.57 -22.10 5.97
N ASN A 104 -11.77 -21.79 7.25
CA ASN A 104 -12.98 -22.16 8.01
C ASN A 104 -14.01 -21.03 8.17
N ASN A 105 -13.86 -19.90 7.47
CA ASN A 105 -14.74 -18.71 7.59
C ASN A 105 -15.44 -18.36 6.25
N GLU A 106 -15.96 -19.36 5.53
CA GLU A 106 -16.95 -19.15 4.46
C GLU A 106 -18.37 -18.98 5.03
#